data_AF-A0AAD8XGP5-F1
#
_entry.id   AF-A0AAD8XGP5-F1
#
_cell.length_a   1.000
_cell.length_b   1.000
_cell.length_c   1.000
_cell.angle_alpha   90.00
_cell.angle_beta   90.00
_cell.angle_gamma   90.00
#
_symmetry.space_group_name_H-M   'P 1'
#
loop_
_entity.id
_entity.type
_entity.pdbx_description
1 polymer ?
#
loop_
_entity_poly.entity_id
_entity_poly.type
_entity_poly.pdbx_seq_one_letter_code
_entity_poly.pdbx_strand_id
1 'polypeptide(L)'
;MRRLPGPLLAIPPSKARPPRVPQGASPASWPQRYRPSRAACLSTATTTPTTTTTPPPSQANSSEQKSPPQTQQPFRFETGVSLFAKRAPRPFPPPFLSPPSGSFSDPLSTHHRSRDRRARVDGQIILGQTNGDDAVFASDNFICANDGVGAWSTRPRGHAGLWSRLILHYWATAIQQEATNPRAAGDVYKPDPIAYLQTAYEQTLKATSDPNDWQGTTTASGALLHYKTLQGSEKVPQVYVTNLGDCQVMILRPRHEKVVYKTKEQWHWFDCPRQLGTNSPDTPNTEAVLDIVEIQVGDVVLAMSDGVIDNLWEHEIVDSIQKSIERWENGECGGDRVEGDRTGGANGGMKLAAEELVAAAKKIATDPFAESPFMEHAIEEGLPSVGGKLDDISVVAALVRKQDA
;
A
#
# COMPACT_ATOMS: atom_id res chain seq x y z
N MET A 1 12.49 30.80 52.69
CA MET A 1 13.79 30.14 52.97
C MET A 1 13.52 28.75 53.54
N ARG A 2 13.58 27.72 52.70
CA ARG A 2 13.47 26.30 53.07
C ARG A 2 14.72 25.60 52.53
N ARG A 3 15.37 24.83 53.41
CA ARG A 3 16.69 24.21 53.21
C ARG A 3 16.61 23.06 52.20
N LEU A 4 17.55 23.04 51.25
CA LEU A 4 17.81 21.91 50.34
C LEU A 4 18.60 20.81 51.08
N PRO A 5 18.30 19.52 50.88
CA PRO A 5 19.12 18.43 51.39
C PRO A 5 20.37 18.19 50.53
N GLY A 6 21.49 17.91 51.21
CA GLY A 6 22.83 17.73 50.62
C GLY A 6 23.05 16.42 49.86
N PRO A 7 24.26 16.24 49.28
CA PRO A 7 24.52 15.24 48.26
C PRO A 7 24.63 13.82 48.83
N LEU A 8 23.99 12.87 48.15
CA LEU A 8 24.10 11.43 48.40
C LEU A 8 25.48 10.92 47.98
N LEU A 9 26.04 10.08 48.85
CA LEU A 9 27.35 9.43 48.77
C LEU A 9 27.50 8.54 47.52
N ALA A 10 28.68 8.64 46.91
CA ALA A 10 29.12 7.85 45.77
C ALA A 10 29.29 6.36 46.12
N ILE A 11 28.73 5.49 45.27
CA ILE A 11 28.90 4.04 45.30
C ILE A 11 30.17 3.70 44.50
N PRO A 12 31.10 2.86 45.01
CA PRO A 12 32.31 2.49 44.29
C PRO A 12 32.01 1.50 43.14
N PRO A 13 32.81 1.51 42.05
CA PRO A 13 32.54 0.71 40.86
C PRO A 13 32.84 -0.78 41.11
N SER A 14 31.83 -1.63 40.91
CA SER A 14 31.97 -3.09 40.86
C SER A 14 32.71 -3.50 39.58
N LYS A 15 33.87 -4.16 39.73
CA LYS A 15 34.68 -4.69 38.63
C LYS A 15 33.92 -5.79 37.86
N ALA A 16 33.80 -5.63 36.55
CA ALA A 16 33.30 -6.63 35.62
C ALA A 16 34.27 -7.83 35.54
N ARG A 17 33.71 -9.06 35.50
CA ARG A 17 34.45 -10.32 35.34
C ARG A 17 34.29 -10.83 33.90
N PRO A 18 35.37 -11.07 33.13
CA PRO A 18 35.29 -11.61 31.77
C PRO A 18 35.02 -13.14 31.76
N PRO A 19 34.62 -13.71 30.59
CA PRO A 19 33.81 -14.92 30.51
C PRO A 19 34.62 -16.22 30.61
N ARG A 20 33.97 -17.31 31.05
CA ARG A 20 34.51 -18.68 30.99
C ARG A 20 34.14 -19.33 29.66
N VAL A 21 35.17 -19.72 28.90
CA VAL A 21 35.09 -20.60 27.72
C VAL A 21 35.41 -22.04 28.17
N PRO A 22 34.56 -23.04 27.89
CA PRO A 22 34.98 -24.44 27.88
C PRO A 22 35.56 -24.81 26.51
N GLN A 23 36.80 -25.30 26.50
CA GLN A 23 37.45 -25.91 25.33
C GLN A 23 37.06 -27.39 25.21
N GLY A 24 36.83 -27.84 23.97
CA GLY A 24 37.32 -29.13 23.46
C GLY A 24 36.33 -30.28 23.26
N ALA A 25 35.85 -30.44 22.02
CA ALA A 25 35.85 -31.72 21.30
C ALA A 25 35.69 -31.48 19.78
N SER A 26 36.69 -31.87 18.99
CA SER A 26 36.69 -31.89 17.51
C SER A 26 36.29 -33.30 16.98
N PRO A 27 36.36 -33.59 15.67
CA PRO A 27 35.23 -33.50 14.73
C PRO A 27 34.85 -34.86 14.11
N ALA A 28 33.60 -35.02 13.69
CA ALA A 28 33.18 -36.13 12.83
C ALA A 28 32.55 -35.62 11.53
N SER A 29 32.95 -36.26 10.44
CA SER A 29 32.79 -35.94 9.02
C SER A 29 31.39 -36.21 8.43
N TRP A 30 30.93 -35.27 7.57
CA TRP A 30 30.18 -35.36 6.28
C TRP A 30 29.10 -36.46 6.06
N PRO A 31 27.96 -36.15 5.39
CA PRO A 31 27.98 -35.85 3.95
C PRO A 31 27.00 -34.79 3.40
N GLN A 32 27.28 -34.50 2.14
CA GLN A 32 26.71 -33.56 1.16
C GLN A 32 25.20 -33.67 0.85
N ARG A 33 24.70 -32.52 0.37
CA ARG A 33 23.56 -32.27 -0.54
C ARG A 33 22.15 -32.50 0.02
N TYR A 34 21.36 -31.42 0.09
CA TYR A 34 20.03 -31.35 -0.52
C TYR A 34 19.64 -29.88 -0.78
N ARG A 35 19.41 -29.53 -2.05
CA ARG A 35 18.70 -28.32 -2.49
C ARG A 35 17.21 -28.68 -2.62
N PRO A 36 16.27 -27.86 -2.15
CA PRO A 36 14.91 -27.89 -2.67
C PRO A 36 14.78 -26.89 -3.81
N SER A 37 14.31 -27.42 -4.94
CA SER A 37 13.92 -26.73 -6.15
C SER A 37 12.64 -25.90 -5.98
N ARG A 38 12.58 -24.84 -6.79
CA ARG A 38 11.40 -24.09 -7.23
C ARG A 38 10.10 -24.92 -7.25
N ALA A 39 9.01 -24.35 -6.74
CA ALA A 39 7.65 -24.72 -7.14
C ALA A 39 7.07 -23.56 -7.95
N ALA A 40 6.86 -23.85 -9.22
CA ALA A 40 6.37 -22.94 -10.24
C ALA A 40 4.85 -22.74 -10.14
N CYS A 41 4.44 -21.55 -10.56
CA CYS A 41 3.10 -21.17 -10.96
C CYS A 41 2.60 -22.13 -12.06
N LEU A 42 1.34 -22.57 -11.97
CA LEU A 42 0.65 -23.21 -13.08
C LEU A 42 -0.78 -22.67 -13.11
N SER A 43 -1.10 -21.96 -14.19
CA SER A 43 -2.46 -21.76 -14.65
C SER A 43 -2.53 -22.11 -16.13
N THR A 44 -3.67 -22.72 -16.50
CA THR A 44 -4.25 -22.93 -17.83
C THR A 44 -3.61 -23.93 -18.81
N ALA A 45 -4.39 -24.97 -19.18
CA ALA A 45 -4.83 -25.22 -20.57
C ALA A 45 -5.78 -26.46 -20.68
N THR A 46 -7.03 -26.21 -21.07
CA THR A 46 -7.72 -26.66 -22.30
C THR A 46 -7.46 -28.10 -22.86
N THR A 47 -8.50 -28.96 -22.74
CA THR A 47 -9.07 -30.01 -23.64
C THR A 47 -8.23 -30.65 -24.78
N THR A 48 -8.13 -31.99 -24.91
CA THR A 48 -9.10 -33.02 -25.39
C THR A 48 -8.40 -34.43 -25.42
N PRO A 49 -8.96 -35.55 -25.95
CA PRO A 49 -10.04 -36.39 -25.41
C PRO A 49 -9.64 -37.88 -25.25
N THR A 50 -10.24 -38.65 -24.33
CA THR A 50 -10.38 -40.11 -24.52
C THR A 50 -11.48 -40.72 -23.64
N THR A 51 -12.27 -41.58 -24.25
CA THR A 51 -13.46 -42.30 -23.81
C THR A 51 -13.20 -43.36 -22.72
N THR A 52 -14.15 -43.56 -21.79
CA THR A 52 -14.85 -44.85 -21.45
C THR A 52 -15.69 -44.71 -20.15
N THR A 53 -17.02 -44.78 -20.30
CA THR A 53 -18.11 -45.40 -19.47
C THR A 53 -17.93 -45.48 -17.92
N THR A 54 -18.81 -45.03 -17.00
CA THR A 54 -20.27 -45.29 -16.76
C THR A 54 -20.74 -44.44 -15.52
N PRO A 55 -22.04 -44.08 -15.29
CA PRO A 55 -22.50 -42.96 -14.42
C PRO A 55 -23.05 -43.39 -13.03
N PRO A 56 -23.24 -42.48 -12.02
CA PRO A 56 -24.56 -41.84 -11.70
C PRO A 56 -24.45 -40.49 -10.89
N PRO A 57 -25.52 -39.95 -10.24
CA PRO A 57 -26.79 -39.42 -10.73
C PRO A 57 -26.93 -37.88 -10.56
N SER A 58 -27.96 -37.34 -11.23
CA SER A 58 -28.45 -35.96 -11.31
C SER A 58 -28.23 -35.01 -10.12
N GLN A 59 -27.50 -33.91 -10.34
CA GLN A 59 -27.58 -32.71 -9.51
C GLN A 59 -28.44 -31.64 -10.18
N ALA A 60 -29.30 -31.04 -9.35
CA ALA A 60 -30.23 -29.99 -9.69
C ALA A 60 -29.53 -28.77 -10.27
N ASN A 61 -30.16 -28.17 -11.29
CA ASN A 61 -29.82 -26.87 -11.84
C ASN A 61 -29.76 -25.81 -10.74
N SER A 62 -28.55 -25.41 -10.35
CA SER A 62 -28.32 -24.09 -9.77
C SER A 62 -27.97 -23.17 -10.93
N SER A 63 -28.95 -22.36 -11.32
CA SER A 63 -28.77 -21.28 -12.27
C SER A 63 -27.64 -20.36 -11.80
N GLU A 64 -26.53 -20.36 -12.53
CA GLU A 64 -25.50 -19.33 -12.45
C GLU A 64 -26.18 -17.96 -12.61
N GLN A 65 -26.24 -17.20 -11.51
CA GLN A 65 -26.58 -15.79 -11.56
C GLN A 65 -25.45 -15.07 -12.31
N LYS A 66 -25.64 -14.88 -13.62
CA LYS A 66 -24.85 -13.92 -14.39
C LYS A 66 -24.97 -12.56 -13.72
N SER A 67 -23.85 -12.05 -13.21
CA SER A 67 -23.70 -10.67 -12.79
C SER A 67 -24.12 -9.73 -13.94
N PRO A 68 -24.82 -8.62 -13.65
CA PRO A 68 -25.26 -7.68 -14.68
C PRO A 68 -24.04 -7.08 -15.41
N PRO A 69 -24.17 -6.70 -16.69
CA PRO A 69 -23.06 -6.15 -17.48
C PRO A 69 -22.58 -4.83 -16.87
N GLN A 70 -21.39 -4.87 -16.28
CA GLN A 70 -20.69 -3.70 -15.78
C GLN A 70 -20.36 -2.82 -16.99
N THR A 71 -20.79 -1.55 -16.97
CA THR A 71 -20.47 -0.59 -18.04
C THR A 71 -18.95 -0.41 -18.05
N GLN A 72 -18.27 -1.00 -19.04
CA GLN A 72 -16.81 -0.96 -19.13
C GLN A 72 -16.34 0.50 -19.24
N GLN A 73 -15.42 0.88 -18.36
CA GLN A 73 -14.79 2.20 -18.44
C GLN A 73 -13.89 2.24 -19.68
N PRO A 74 -13.79 3.39 -20.39
CA PRO A 74 -12.97 3.50 -21.59
C PRO A 74 -11.46 3.47 -21.31
N PHE A 75 -11.06 3.67 -20.05
CA PHE A 75 -9.68 3.71 -19.60
C PHE A 75 -9.53 2.86 -18.36
N ARG A 76 -8.33 2.31 -18.17
CA ARG A 76 -7.94 1.57 -16.98
C ARG A 76 -6.50 1.86 -16.59
N PHE A 77 -6.18 1.62 -15.34
CA PHE A 77 -4.82 1.51 -14.85
C PHE A 77 -4.27 0.10 -15.08
N GLU A 78 -3.01 0.04 -15.51
CA GLU A 78 -2.19 -1.14 -15.36
C GLU A 78 -1.17 -0.88 -14.25
N THR A 79 -1.24 -1.65 -13.17
CA THR A 79 -0.58 -1.28 -11.91
C THR A 79 0.60 -2.18 -11.54
N GLY A 80 1.61 -1.59 -10.91
CA GLY A 80 2.67 -2.26 -10.18
C GLY A 80 2.73 -1.77 -8.75
N VAL A 81 3.03 -2.69 -7.82
CA VAL A 81 3.15 -2.38 -6.39
C VAL A 81 4.48 -2.91 -5.90
N SER A 82 5.20 -2.10 -5.14
CA SER A 82 6.42 -2.49 -4.42
C SER A 82 6.41 -1.88 -3.02
N LEU A 83 6.95 -2.64 -2.07
CA LEU A 83 6.80 -2.39 -0.65
C LEU A 83 8.10 -2.74 0.08
N PHE A 84 8.51 -1.88 1.00
CA PHE A 84 9.54 -2.17 1.98
C PHE A 84 9.08 -1.68 3.35
N ALA A 85 9.04 -2.57 4.34
CA ALA A 85 8.68 -2.19 5.70
C ALA A 85 9.95 -2.03 6.55
N LYS A 86 10.06 -0.94 7.31
CA LYS A 86 11.14 -0.75 8.30
C LYS A 86 11.07 -1.78 9.42
N ARG A 87 9.87 -2.30 9.69
CA ARG A 87 9.61 -3.33 10.71
C ARG A 87 8.45 -4.24 10.32
N ALA A 88 8.37 -5.40 10.96
CA ALA A 88 7.24 -6.29 10.76
C ALA A 88 5.92 -5.62 11.22
N PRO A 89 4.83 -5.69 10.43
CA PRO A 89 3.55 -5.09 10.77
C PRO A 89 2.99 -5.71 12.04
N ARG A 90 2.39 -4.87 12.90
CA ARG A 90 1.66 -5.38 14.07
C ARG A 90 0.46 -6.20 13.60
N PRO A 91 0.28 -7.46 14.05
CA PRO A 91 -0.88 -8.26 13.65
C PRO A 91 -2.18 -7.53 13.97
N PHE A 92 -3.17 -7.59 13.06
CA PHE A 92 -4.45 -6.97 13.37
C PHE A 92 -5.12 -7.68 14.53
N PRO A 93 -5.72 -6.92 15.45
CA PRO A 93 -6.40 -7.48 16.58
C PRO A 93 -7.74 -8.10 16.16
N PRO A 94 -8.37 -8.94 17.01
CA PRO A 94 -9.76 -9.33 16.82
C PRO A 94 -10.70 -8.10 16.71
N PRO A 95 -11.74 -8.14 15.87
CA PRO A 95 -12.17 -9.26 15.03
C PRO A 95 -11.50 -9.33 13.63
N PHE A 96 -10.58 -8.41 13.31
CA PHE A 96 -10.08 -8.19 11.95
C PHE A 96 -9.15 -9.28 11.44
N LEU A 97 -8.24 -9.77 12.29
CA LEU A 97 -7.44 -10.98 12.05
C LEU A 97 -7.47 -11.85 13.31
N SER A 98 -7.46 -13.17 13.08
CA SER A 98 -7.14 -14.22 14.07
C SER A 98 -6.66 -15.44 13.25
N PRO A 99 -5.48 -16.09 13.45
CA PRO A 99 -5.24 -17.10 14.55
C PRO A 99 -3.73 -17.44 14.86
N PRO A 100 -3.35 -18.46 15.70
CA PRO A 100 -4.10 -19.19 16.74
C PRO A 100 -3.71 -18.76 18.17
N SER A 101 -4.52 -19.17 19.15
CA SER A 101 -4.09 -19.27 20.54
C SER A 101 -2.88 -20.20 20.64
N GLY A 102 -1.80 -19.74 21.25
CA GLY A 102 -0.68 -20.59 21.64
C GLY A 102 -1.00 -21.53 22.82
N SER A 103 -2.24 -22.01 22.93
CA SER A 103 -2.64 -22.92 24.03
C SER A 103 -2.61 -24.36 23.54
N PHE A 104 -1.62 -25.10 24.03
CA PHE A 104 -1.34 -26.51 23.72
C PHE A 104 -2.37 -27.51 24.31
N SER A 105 -3.60 -27.08 24.62
CA SER A 105 -4.52 -27.84 25.50
C SER A 105 -5.90 -28.18 24.94
N ASP A 106 -6.19 -27.96 23.65
CA ASP A 106 -7.42 -28.49 23.05
C ASP A 106 -7.20 -29.06 21.63
N PRO A 107 -6.94 -30.38 21.50
CA PRO A 107 -6.66 -31.01 20.21
C PRO A 107 -7.88 -31.20 19.30
N LEU A 108 -9.10 -30.78 19.65
CA LEU A 108 -10.30 -31.20 18.91
C LEU A 108 -11.31 -30.11 18.52
N SER A 109 -11.11 -28.82 18.79
CA SER A 109 -12.14 -27.79 18.47
C SER A 109 -11.85 -26.85 17.29
N THR A 110 -10.67 -26.86 16.66
CA THR A 110 -10.34 -25.87 15.61
C THR A 110 -10.28 -26.39 14.18
N HIS A 111 -10.64 -27.66 13.92
CA HIS A 111 -10.48 -28.26 12.59
C HIS A 111 -11.45 -27.76 11.50
N HIS A 112 -12.39 -26.87 11.80
CA HIS A 112 -13.32 -26.29 10.79
C HIS A 112 -13.04 -24.84 10.36
N ARG A 113 -11.99 -24.16 10.88
CA ARG A 113 -11.60 -22.81 10.44
C ARG A 113 -10.34 -22.78 9.56
N SER A 114 -10.09 -23.86 8.84
CA SER A 114 -9.13 -23.91 7.75
C SER A 114 -9.79 -23.47 6.45
N ARG A 115 -9.94 -22.16 6.23
CA ARG A 115 -10.10 -21.58 4.88
C ARG A 115 -10.09 -20.06 4.94
N ASP A 116 -8.98 -19.49 4.50
CA ASP A 116 -8.71 -18.07 4.31
C ASP A 116 -8.23 -17.29 5.56
N ARG A 117 -6.91 -17.08 5.66
CA ARG A 117 -6.24 -16.30 6.73
C ARG A 117 -6.29 -14.78 6.47
N ARG A 118 -6.97 -14.32 5.42
CA ARG A 118 -7.08 -12.90 5.09
C ARG A 118 -7.96 -12.19 6.11
N ALA A 119 -7.59 -10.95 6.42
CA ALA A 119 -8.31 -10.10 7.35
C ALA A 119 -9.73 -9.85 6.88
N ARG A 120 -10.69 -9.78 7.80
CA ARG A 120 -12.10 -9.54 7.47
C ARG A 120 -12.71 -8.44 8.32
N VAL A 121 -13.61 -7.68 7.72
CA VAL A 121 -14.49 -6.73 8.41
C VAL A 121 -15.87 -6.81 7.77
N ASP A 122 -16.93 -6.76 8.58
CA ASP A 122 -18.33 -6.88 8.11
C ASP A 122 -18.59 -8.12 7.23
N GLY A 123 -17.86 -9.22 7.46
CA GLY A 123 -17.94 -10.46 6.68
C GLY A 123 -17.17 -10.45 5.35
N GLN A 124 -16.65 -9.29 4.92
CA GLN A 124 -15.89 -9.10 3.70
C GLN A 124 -14.38 -9.17 3.95
N ILE A 125 -13.59 -9.45 2.91
CA ILE A 125 -12.12 -9.42 3.00
C ILE A 125 -11.66 -7.96 2.96
N ILE A 126 -10.78 -7.58 3.88
CA ILE A 126 -10.17 -6.24 3.88
C ILE A 126 -9.30 -6.09 2.62
N LEU A 127 -9.70 -5.20 1.72
CA LEU A 127 -9.10 -4.96 0.40
C LEU A 127 -7.76 -4.24 0.50
N GLY A 128 -6.73 -4.61 -0.29
CA GLY A 128 -5.38 -3.99 -0.39
C GLY A 128 -4.23 -4.79 0.25
N GLN A 129 -3.09 -4.16 0.53
CA GLN A 129 -1.89 -4.78 1.12
C GLN A 129 -1.34 -3.93 2.28
N THR A 130 -0.81 -4.57 3.32
CA THR A 130 -0.16 -3.90 4.47
C THR A 130 1.36 -3.89 4.26
N ASN A 131 2.02 -2.78 4.58
CA ASN A 131 3.49 -2.65 4.57
C ASN A 131 3.97 -1.96 5.85
N GLY A 132 4.30 -2.72 6.90
CA GLY A 132 4.58 -2.11 8.20
C GLY A 132 3.32 -1.44 8.77
N ASP A 133 3.37 -0.13 8.96
CA ASP A 133 2.20 0.68 9.31
C ASP A 133 1.48 1.29 8.10
N ASP A 134 2.06 1.20 6.89
CA ASP A 134 1.42 1.62 5.64
C ASP A 134 0.37 0.62 5.13
N ALA A 135 -0.50 1.12 4.26
CA ALA A 135 -1.39 0.33 3.43
C ALA A 135 -1.45 0.86 1.99
N VAL A 136 -1.47 -0.06 1.02
CA VAL A 136 -1.62 0.27 -0.41
C VAL A 136 -2.76 -0.49 -1.08
N PHE A 137 -3.32 0.10 -2.13
CA PHE A 137 -4.36 -0.50 -2.96
C PHE A 137 -4.12 -0.17 -4.41
N ALA A 138 -4.46 -1.12 -5.27
CA ALA A 138 -4.41 -0.97 -6.70
C ALA A 138 -5.57 -1.73 -7.35
N SER A 139 -6.31 -1.06 -8.22
CA SER A 139 -7.30 -1.61 -9.12
C SER A 139 -7.21 -0.93 -10.48
N ASP A 140 -8.02 -1.38 -11.43
CA ASP A 140 -8.15 -0.83 -12.78
C ASP A 140 -8.55 0.65 -12.81
N ASN A 141 -9.02 1.22 -11.72
CA ASN A 141 -9.48 2.61 -11.69
C ASN A 141 -9.12 3.36 -10.41
N PHE A 142 -8.57 2.72 -9.38
CA PHE A 142 -8.24 3.39 -8.14
C PHE A 142 -6.92 2.86 -7.59
N ILE A 143 -6.01 3.79 -7.27
CA ILE A 143 -4.78 3.48 -6.53
C ILE A 143 -4.70 4.35 -5.28
N CYS A 144 -4.04 3.85 -4.23
CA CYS A 144 -3.99 4.51 -2.94
C CYS A 144 -2.75 4.10 -2.16
N ALA A 145 -2.17 5.04 -1.43
CA ALA A 145 -1.13 4.82 -0.42
C ALA A 145 -1.49 5.62 0.84
N ASN A 146 -1.64 4.91 1.96
CA ASN A 146 -1.95 5.49 3.26
C ASN A 146 -0.81 5.14 4.21
N ASP A 147 -0.23 6.13 4.86
CA ASP A 147 0.78 5.92 5.90
C ASP A 147 0.10 5.95 7.27
N GLY A 148 0.31 4.90 8.05
CA GLY A 148 -0.17 4.81 9.42
C GLY A 148 0.88 5.37 10.39
N VAL A 149 0.50 6.33 11.23
CA VAL A 149 1.47 7.00 12.12
C VAL A 149 2.06 6.04 13.15
N GLY A 150 3.32 5.66 12.93
CA GLY A 150 3.99 4.55 13.62
C GLY A 150 4.14 4.72 15.14
N ALA A 151 3.96 5.93 15.68
CA ALA A 151 3.97 6.19 17.12
C ALA A 151 2.87 5.41 17.87
N TRP A 152 1.74 5.11 17.21
CA TRP A 152 0.65 4.33 17.80
C TRP A 152 1.07 2.91 18.20
N SER A 153 2.02 2.30 17.48
CA SER A 153 2.48 0.94 17.77
C SER A 153 3.19 0.81 19.12
N THR A 154 3.55 1.94 19.78
CA THR A 154 4.05 1.96 21.15
C THR A 154 2.95 1.84 22.21
N ARG A 155 1.68 2.06 21.82
CA ARG A 155 0.53 2.02 22.73
C ARG A 155 -0.13 0.63 22.69
N PRO A 156 -0.58 0.08 23.84
CA PRO A 156 -1.21 -1.23 23.89
C PRO A 156 -2.40 -1.39 22.92
N ARG A 157 -3.17 -0.32 22.71
CA ARG A 157 -4.35 -0.30 21.83
C ARG A 157 -4.10 0.35 20.47
N GLY A 158 -2.87 0.82 20.21
CA GLY A 158 -2.54 1.53 18.99
C GLY A 158 -2.15 0.59 17.84
N HIS A 159 -2.87 0.69 16.73
CA HIS A 159 -2.70 -0.11 15.52
C HIS A 159 -2.73 0.79 14.29
N ALA A 160 -1.61 1.47 14.00
CA ALA A 160 -1.47 2.33 12.83
C ALA A 160 -1.71 1.56 11.51
N GLY A 161 -1.04 0.42 11.34
CA GLY A 161 -1.26 -0.46 10.19
C GLY A 161 -2.69 -1.02 10.05
N LEU A 162 -3.51 -1.04 11.11
CA LEU A 162 -4.94 -1.39 10.98
C LEU A 162 -5.74 -0.20 10.45
N TRP A 163 -5.46 1.00 10.98
CA TRP A 163 -6.15 2.23 10.60
C TRP A 163 -5.90 2.59 9.13
N SER A 164 -4.65 2.58 8.68
CA SER A 164 -4.29 2.80 7.28
C SER A 164 -5.03 1.82 6.36
N ARG A 165 -5.09 0.54 6.77
CA ARG A 165 -5.76 -0.54 6.06
C ARG A 165 -7.27 -0.42 5.97
N LEU A 166 -7.93 -0.04 7.07
CA LEU A 166 -9.39 0.07 7.14
C LEU A 166 -9.89 1.28 6.35
N ILE A 167 -9.23 2.44 6.50
CA ILE A 167 -9.56 3.63 5.71
C ILE A 167 -9.47 3.30 4.22
N LEU A 168 -8.37 2.69 3.80
CA LEU A 168 -8.16 2.27 2.42
C LEU A 168 -9.23 1.26 1.95
N HIS A 169 -9.56 0.26 2.76
CA HIS A 169 -10.54 -0.75 2.42
C HIS A 169 -11.93 -0.14 2.21
N TYR A 170 -12.39 0.68 3.15
CA TYR A 170 -13.70 1.29 3.05
C TYR A 170 -13.76 2.36 1.96
N TRP A 171 -12.66 3.06 1.69
CA TRP A 171 -12.59 4.04 0.61
C TRP A 171 -12.70 3.37 -0.76
N ALA A 172 -11.93 2.31 -0.99
CA ALA A 172 -12.04 1.50 -2.21
C ALA A 172 -13.43 0.87 -2.35
N THR A 173 -14.02 0.40 -1.25
CA THR A 173 -15.36 -0.20 -1.24
C THR A 173 -16.43 0.83 -1.58
N ALA A 174 -16.37 2.05 -1.01
CA ALA A 174 -17.29 3.13 -1.32
C ALA A 174 -17.23 3.55 -2.80
N ILE A 175 -16.02 3.64 -3.37
CA ILE A 175 -15.81 3.89 -4.81
C ILE A 175 -16.46 2.79 -5.67
N GLN A 176 -16.25 1.53 -5.30
CA GLN A 176 -16.82 0.38 -6.04
C GLN A 176 -18.36 0.35 -5.96
N GLN A 177 -18.92 0.62 -4.78
CA GLN A 177 -20.38 0.67 -4.59
C GLN A 177 -21.00 1.79 -5.41
N GLU A 178 -20.44 2.99 -5.36
CA GLU A 178 -20.95 4.13 -6.12
C GLU A 178 -20.84 3.92 -7.64
N ALA A 179 -19.83 3.19 -8.11
CA ALA A 179 -19.74 2.80 -9.52
C ALA A 179 -20.90 1.86 -9.96
N THR A 180 -21.52 1.13 -9.04
CA THR A 180 -22.62 0.19 -9.32
C THR A 180 -24.02 0.75 -9.04
N ASN A 181 -24.12 1.92 -8.40
CA ASN A 181 -25.39 2.51 -8.03
C ASN A 181 -26.24 2.86 -9.26
N PRO A 182 -27.53 2.45 -9.31
CA PRO A 182 -28.42 2.81 -10.41
C PRO A 182 -28.58 4.32 -10.49
N ARG A 183 -28.38 4.90 -11.69
CA ARG A 183 -28.58 6.32 -11.94
C ARG A 183 -29.84 6.56 -12.75
N ALA A 184 -30.52 7.68 -12.49
CA ALA A 184 -31.63 8.11 -13.32
C ALA A 184 -31.12 8.41 -14.74
N ALA A 185 -31.98 8.20 -15.73
CA ALA A 185 -31.64 8.47 -17.12
C ALA A 185 -31.31 9.97 -17.30
N GLY A 186 -30.06 10.29 -17.60
CA GLY A 186 -29.58 11.66 -17.81
C GLY A 186 -28.65 12.20 -16.71
N ASP A 187 -28.50 11.51 -15.58
CA ASP A 187 -27.56 11.92 -14.54
C ASP A 187 -26.12 11.62 -14.96
N VAL A 188 -25.34 12.68 -15.18
CA VAL A 188 -23.90 12.57 -15.42
C VAL A 188 -23.22 12.17 -14.12
N TYR A 189 -22.62 10.98 -14.11
CA TYR A 189 -21.82 10.56 -12.97
C TYR A 189 -20.63 11.49 -12.79
N LYS A 190 -20.53 12.07 -11.60
CA LYS A 190 -19.35 12.79 -11.14
C LYS A 190 -18.85 12.12 -9.87
N PRO A 191 -17.62 11.57 -9.86
CA PRO A 191 -17.05 11.04 -8.64
C PRO A 191 -16.89 12.12 -7.57
N ASP A 192 -17.16 11.76 -6.32
CA ASP A 192 -16.84 12.56 -5.13
C ASP A 192 -15.95 11.78 -4.16
N PRO A 193 -14.62 11.70 -4.44
CA PRO A 193 -13.69 10.96 -3.61
C PRO A 193 -13.62 11.43 -2.16
N ILE A 194 -13.88 12.72 -1.87
CA ILE A 194 -13.90 13.26 -0.51
C ILE A 194 -15.08 12.67 0.25
N ALA A 195 -16.28 12.64 -0.34
CA ALA A 195 -17.44 12.00 0.28
C ALA A 195 -17.23 10.49 0.50
N TYR A 196 -16.55 9.81 -0.43
CA TYR A 196 -16.22 8.40 -0.28
C TYR A 196 -15.20 8.18 0.86
N LEU A 197 -14.20 9.07 0.98
CA LEU A 197 -13.21 9.02 2.06
C LEU A 197 -13.84 9.37 3.41
N GLN A 198 -14.78 10.32 3.45
CA GLN A 198 -15.58 10.63 4.64
C GLN A 198 -16.36 9.39 5.11
N THR A 199 -17.04 8.71 4.19
CA THR A 199 -17.76 7.47 4.48
C THR A 199 -16.79 6.41 5.03
N ALA A 200 -15.60 6.29 4.44
CA ALA A 200 -14.57 5.36 4.88
C ALA A 200 -14.04 5.67 6.28
N TYR A 201 -13.88 6.95 6.61
CA TYR A 201 -13.47 7.43 7.92
C TYR A 201 -14.51 7.07 8.99
N GLU A 202 -15.79 7.33 8.74
CA GLU A 202 -16.89 7.00 9.65
C GLU A 202 -17.04 5.49 9.86
N GLN A 203 -16.90 4.69 8.79
CA GLN A 203 -16.92 3.24 8.88
C GLN A 203 -15.71 2.70 9.65
N THR A 204 -14.52 3.28 9.46
CA THR A 204 -13.33 2.92 10.23
C THR A 204 -13.53 3.20 11.71
N LEU A 205 -14.01 4.41 12.07
CA LEU A 205 -14.32 4.76 13.45
C LEU A 205 -15.30 3.76 14.08
N LYS A 206 -16.36 3.40 13.36
CA LYS A 206 -17.34 2.42 13.83
C LYS A 206 -16.71 1.04 14.04
N ALA A 207 -15.90 0.58 13.10
CA ALA A 207 -15.26 -0.73 13.15
C ALA A 207 -14.25 -0.82 14.30
N THR A 208 -13.56 0.28 14.61
CA THR A 208 -12.50 0.28 15.62
C THR A 208 -13.00 0.61 17.02
N SER A 209 -14.14 1.28 17.19
CA SER A 209 -14.63 1.76 18.51
C SER A 209 -15.21 0.64 19.39
N ASP A 210 -16.30 -0.01 19.01
CA ASP A 210 -16.95 -1.04 19.83
C ASP A 210 -16.74 -2.44 19.21
N PRO A 211 -16.39 -3.49 19.99
CA PRO A 211 -16.22 -3.54 21.44
C PRO A 211 -14.79 -3.30 21.96
N ASN A 212 -13.81 -3.04 21.09
CA ASN A 212 -12.38 -3.18 21.43
C ASN A 212 -11.57 -1.87 21.48
N ASP A 213 -12.15 -0.71 21.10
CA ASP A 213 -11.54 0.64 20.97
C ASP A 213 -10.05 0.59 20.58
N TRP A 214 -9.83 0.20 19.32
CA TRP A 214 -8.53 0.15 18.66
C TRP A 214 -8.18 1.52 18.11
N GLN A 215 -7.05 2.05 18.54
CA GLN A 215 -6.67 3.44 18.29
C GLN A 215 -5.62 3.51 17.18
N GLY A 216 -5.52 4.66 16.53
CA GLY A 216 -4.61 4.85 15.42
C GLY A 216 -4.95 6.09 14.62
N THR A 217 -4.01 6.53 13.81
CA THR A 217 -4.18 7.60 12.83
C THR A 217 -3.44 7.22 11.55
N THR A 218 -3.86 7.80 10.43
CA THR A 218 -3.26 7.56 9.13
C THR A 218 -3.45 8.75 8.19
N THR A 219 -2.52 8.97 7.29
CA THR A 219 -2.70 9.83 6.12
C THR A 219 -3.53 9.11 5.06
N ALA A 220 -3.99 9.83 4.03
CA ALA A 220 -4.75 9.24 2.94
C ALA A 220 -4.42 9.93 1.62
N SER A 221 -3.83 9.19 0.68
CA SER A 221 -3.53 9.69 -0.67
C SER A 221 -3.97 8.71 -1.73
N GLY A 222 -4.81 9.17 -2.66
CA GLY A 222 -5.42 8.30 -3.66
C GLY A 222 -5.71 8.99 -4.98
N ALA A 223 -5.73 8.19 -6.04
CA ALA A 223 -5.98 8.63 -7.41
C ALA A 223 -7.06 7.75 -8.05
N LEU A 224 -8.21 8.36 -8.36
CA LEU A 224 -9.34 7.72 -9.03
C LEU A 224 -9.38 8.11 -10.52
N LEU A 225 -9.21 7.12 -11.39
CA LEU A 225 -9.36 7.27 -12.83
C LEU A 225 -10.83 7.44 -13.19
N HIS A 226 -11.08 8.47 -13.98
CA HIS A 226 -12.37 8.75 -14.59
C HIS A 226 -12.18 9.30 -16.00
N TYR A 227 -13.27 9.69 -16.65
CA TYR A 227 -13.21 10.32 -17.96
C TYR A 227 -14.22 11.44 -18.07
N LYS A 228 -13.90 12.44 -18.90
CA LYS A 228 -14.80 13.50 -19.30
C LYS A 228 -15.17 13.28 -20.76
N THR A 229 -16.45 13.43 -21.07
CA THR A 229 -16.94 13.39 -22.45
C THR A 229 -16.94 14.81 -23.02
N LEU A 230 -16.18 15.05 -24.08
CA LEU A 230 -16.14 16.32 -24.81
C LEU A 230 -17.29 16.42 -25.82
N GLN A 231 -17.51 17.63 -26.35
CA GLN A 231 -18.46 17.87 -27.43
C GLN A 231 -18.04 17.04 -28.65
N GLY A 232 -18.86 16.03 -29.01
CA GLY A 232 -18.53 15.07 -30.07
C GLY A 232 -18.34 13.61 -29.60
N SER A 233 -18.68 13.28 -28.35
CA SER A 233 -18.59 11.93 -27.77
C SER A 233 -17.17 11.39 -27.57
N GLU A 234 -16.15 12.24 -27.77
CA GLU A 234 -14.77 11.91 -27.42
C GLU A 234 -14.63 11.83 -25.89
N LYS A 235 -14.01 10.74 -25.40
CA LYS A 235 -13.76 10.53 -23.97
C LYS A 235 -12.30 10.84 -23.70
N VAL A 236 -12.03 11.74 -22.75
CA VAL A 236 -10.69 12.12 -22.33
C VAL A 236 -10.47 11.64 -20.88
N PRO A 237 -9.35 10.96 -20.57
CA PRO A 237 -9.11 10.47 -19.22
C PRO A 237 -8.79 11.63 -18.27
N GLN A 238 -9.28 11.52 -17.04
CA GLN A 238 -9.01 12.45 -15.95
C GLN A 238 -8.74 11.65 -14.68
N VAL A 239 -7.87 12.17 -13.82
CA VAL A 239 -7.62 11.59 -12.50
C VAL A 239 -8.11 12.55 -11.44
N TYR A 240 -8.94 12.04 -10.55
CA TYR A 240 -9.36 12.72 -9.34
C TYR A 240 -8.36 12.35 -8.25
N VAL A 241 -7.49 13.29 -7.90
CA VAL A 241 -6.43 13.10 -6.91
C VAL A 241 -6.92 13.66 -5.57
N THR A 242 -6.94 12.82 -4.55
CA THR A 242 -7.35 13.21 -3.19
C THR A 242 -6.17 13.02 -2.26
N ASN A 243 -5.80 14.06 -1.52
CA ASN A 243 -4.69 14.02 -0.57
C ASN A 243 -5.12 14.55 0.80
N LEU A 244 -4.69 13.86 1.85
CA LEU A 244 -4.74 14.31 3.24
C LEU A 244 -3.48 13.80 3.95
N GLY A 245 -2.63 14.73 4.39
CA GLY A 245 -1.32 14.45 4.97
C GLY A 245 -0.15 14.65 4.00
N ASP A 246 0.95 13.95 4.23
CA ASP A 246 2.23 14.07 3.54
C ASP A 246 2.54 12.93 2.57
N CYS A 247 1.71 11.90 2.46
CA CYS A 247 1.73 11.02 1.28
C CYS A 247 1.56 11.84 -0.01
N GLN A 248 2.06 11.30 -1.14
CA GLN A 248 2.08 12.04 -2.40
C GLN A 248 1.53 11.23 -3.57
N VAL A 249 0.69 11.91 -4.38
CA VAL A 249 0.36 11.46 -5.73
C VAL A 249 1.09 12.32 -6.74
N MET A 250 1.81 11.68 -7.66
CA MET A 250 2.56 12.32 -8.74
C MET A 250 2.13 11.75 -10.09
N ILE A 251 1.91 12.62 -11.08
CA ILE A 251 1.55 12.22 -12.45
C ILE A 251 2.70 12.62 -13.37
N LEU A 252 3.25 11.63 -14.05
CA LEU A 252 4.37 11.77 -14.97
C LEU A 252 3.91 11.51 -16.40
N ARG A 253 4.49 12.25 -17.34
CA ARG A 253 4.39 11.99 -18.78
C ARG A 253 5.77 11.58 -19.30
N PRO A 254 6.11 10.27 -19.29
CA PRO A 254 7.45 9.79 -19.66
C PRO A 254 7.88 10.24 -21.06
N ARG A 255 6.96 10.25 -22.04
CA ARG A 255 7.22 10.66 -23.43
C ARG A 255 7.80 12.07 -23.60
N HIS A 256 7.63 12.94 -22.60
CA HIS A 256 8.11 14.32 -22.62
C HIS A 256 8.96 14.64 -21.39
N GLU A 257 9.35 13.62 -20.62
CA GLU A 257 10.12 13.76 -19.39
C GLU A 257 9.56 14.79 -18.41
N LYS A 258 8.22 14.88 -18.34
CA LYS A 258 7.53 15.97 -17.66
C LYS A 258 6.72 15.50 -16.47
N VAL A 259 6.84 16.21 -15.35
CA VAL A 259 5.87 16.15 -14.24
C VAL A 259 4.63 16.94 -14.64
N VAL A 260 3.51 16.23 -14.79
CA VAL A 260 2.20 16.82 -15.13
C VAL A 260 1.57 17.44 -13.90
N TYR A 261 1.67 16.75 -12.77
CA TYR A 261 1.05 17.13 -11.51
C TYR A 261 1.75 16.47 -10.33
N LYS A 262 1.73 17.12 -9.18
CA LYS A 262 2.05 16.52 -7.87
C LYS A 262 1.17 17.14 -6.79
N THR A 263 0.77 16.34 -5.80
CA THR A 263 0.07 16.87 -4.62
C THR A 263 1.00 17.72 -3.77
N LYS A 264 0.39 18.61 -2.98
CA LYS A 264 1.10 19.34 -1.92
C LYS A 264 0.87 18.62 -0.60
N GLU A 265 1.94 18.43 0.15
CA GLU A 265 1.90 17.86 1.49
C GLU A 265 1.15 18.79 2.45
N GLN A 266 0.58 18.20 3.49
CA GLN A 266 -0.23 18.90 4.47
C GLN A 266 0.25 18.60 5.89
N TRP A 267 0.60 19.66 6.61
CA TRP A 267 1.23 19.58 7.92
C TRP A 267 0.46 20.42 8.94
N HIS A 268 0.45 19.99 10.19
CA HIS A 268 0.18 20.88 11.32
C HIS A 268 1.45 21.66 11.72
N TRP A 269 2.57 20.94 11.70
CA TRP A 269 3.95 21.41 11.81
C TRP A 269 4.86 20.36 11.18
N PHE A 270 6.15 20.68 10.97
CA PHE A 270 7.11 19.76 10.37
C PHE A 270 7.13 18.38 11.06
N ASP A 271 7.15 17.30 10.27
CA ASP A 271 7.08 15.89 10.70
C ASP A 271 5.79 15.54 11.51
N CYS A 272 4.75 16.38 11.40
CA CYS A 272 3.42 16.09 11.92
C CYS A 272 2.35 16.36 10.85
N PRO A 273 2.09 15.38 9.98
CA PRO A 273 1.12 15.53 8.92
C PRO A 273 -0.30 15.66 9.47
N ARG A 274 -1.18 16.24 8.64
CA ARG A 274 -2.62 16.06 8.83
C ARG A 274 -2.96 14.58 8.71
N GLN A 275 -3.83 14.09 9.59
CA GLN A 275 -4.04 12.65 9.72
C GLN A 275 -5.46 12.33 10.17
N LEU A 276 -6.03 11.26 9.64
CA LEU A 276 -7.35 10.77 10.03
C LEU A 276 -7.22 9.79 11.18
N GLY A 277 -7.94 10.05 12.27
CA GLY A 277 -8.22 9.01 13.26
C GLY A 277 -8.36 9.47 14.69
N THR A 278 -7.90 8.63 15.60
CA THR A 278 -8.15 8.78 17.04
C THR A 278 -7.53 10.07 17.57
N ASN A 279 -8.34 10.93 18.18
CA ASN A 279 -7.93 12.24 18.72
C ASN A 279 -7.32 13.21 17.69
N SER A 280 -7.50 12.95 16.40
CA SER A 280 -7.16 13.95 15.38
C SER A 280 -8.30 14.95 15.21
N PRO A 281 -8.01 16.25 15.06
CA PRO A 281 -9.02 17.23 14.68
C PRO A 281 -9.40 17.15 13.19
N ASP A 282 -8.59 16.47 12.37
CA ASP A 282 -8.77 16.44 10.92
C ASP A 282 -9.88 15.47 10.51
N THR A 283 -10.74 15.92 9.59
CA THR A 283 -11.72 15.06 8.91
C THR A 283 -11.58 15.19 7.40
N PRO A 284 -12.00 14.18 6.62
CA PRO A 284 -11.91 14.24 5.17
C PRO A 284 -12.62 15.46 4.58
N ASN A 285 -13.84 15.77 5.03
CA ASN A 285 -14.62 16.90 4.51
C ASN A 285 -13.99 18.28 4.78
N THR A 286 -13.12 18.41 5.79
CA THR A 286 -12.52 19.69 6.17
C THR A 286 -11.12 19.88 5.61
N GLU A 287 -10.34 18.81 5.52
CA GLU A 287 -8.89 18.89 5.28
C GLU A 287 -8.43 18.19 3.99
N ALA A 288 -9.21 17.25 3.44
CA ALA A 288 -8.82 16.59 2.21
C ALA A 288 -8.88 17.57 1.03
N VAL A 289 -7.83 17.58 0.23
CA VAL A 289 -7.76 18.37 -1.00
C VAL A 289 -8.04 17.46 -2.19
N LEU A 290 -8.94 17.91 -3.07
CA LEU A 290 -9.29 17.22 -4.31
C LEU A 290 -8.88 18.08 -5.51
N ASP A 291 -8.01 17.52 -6.34
CA ASP A 291 -7.61 18.10 -7.61
C ASP A 291 -8.02 17.18 -8.77
N ILE A 292 -8.57 17.76 -9.85
CA ILE A 292 -8.96 17.03 -11.06
C ILE A 292 -7.96 17.35 -12.15
N VAL A 293 -7.21 16.34 -12.58
CA VAL A 293 -6.12 16.49 -13.54
C VAL A 293 -6.47 15.81 -14.86
N GLU A 294 -6.42 16.55 -15.96
CA GLU A 294 -6.53 16.00 -17.31
C GLU A 294 -5.23 15.28 -17.70
N ILE A 295 -5.35 14.02 -18.11
CA ILE A 295 -4.22 13.14 -18.41
C ILE A 295 -4.32 12.54 -19.81
N GLN A 296 -3.29 11.83 -20.24
CA GLN A 296 -3.21 11.15 -21.53
C GLN A 296 -2.93 9.66 -21.35
N VAL A 297 -3.31 8.87 -22.36
CA VAL A 297 -2.90 7.46 -22.42
C VAL A 297 -1.38 7.38 -22.51
N GLY A 298 -0.78 6.58 -21.64
CA GLY A 298 0.68 6.50 -21.46
C GLY A 298 1.25 7.38 -20.36
N ASP A 299 0.43 8.24 -19.72
CA ASP A 299 0.85 8.89 -18.47
C ASP A 299 0.93 7.84 -17.34
N VAL A 300 1.84 8.08 -16.39
CA VAL A 300 2.07 7.23 -15.21
C VAL A 300 1.62 7.98 -13.97
N VAL A 301 0.75 7.38 -13.18
CA VAL A 301 0.28 7.89 -11.90
C VAL A 301 0.97 7.10 -10.79
N LEU A 302 1.63 7.81 -9.88
CA LEU A 302 2.28 7.25 -8.70
C LEU A 302 1.47 7.65 -7.47
N ALA A 303 1.21 6.70 -6.56
CA ALA A 303 0.80 6.97 -5.19
C ALA A 303 1.87 6.42 -4.24
N MET A 304 2.40 7.27 -3.37
CA MET A 304 3.61 7.01 -2.60
C MET A 304 3.46 7.47 -1.14
N SER A 305 4.08 6.75 -0.20
CA SER A 305 4.23 7.20 1.20
C SER A 305 5.38 8.20 1.36
N ASP A 306 5.44 8.85 2.53
CA ASP A 306 6.50 9.78 2.93
C ASP A 306 7.90 9.12 2.81
N GLY A 307 8.01 7.83 3.10
CA GLY A 307 9.25 7.05 3.00
C GLY A 307 9.92 7.06 1.61
N VAL A 308 9.20 7.45 0.55
CA VAL A 308 9.79 7.71 -0.77
C VAL A 308 10.27 9.16 -0.87
N ILE A 309 9.36 10.12 -0.67
CA ILE A 309 9.57 11.55 -0.93
C ILE A 309 10.52 12.21 0.08
N ASP A 310 10.63 11.65 1.28
CA ASP A 310 11.61 12.07 2.30
C ASP A 310 13.04 11.68 1.91
N ASN A 311 13.19 10.69 1.03
CA ASN A 311 14.46 10.08 0.66
C ASN A 311 14.86 10.28 -0.80
N LEU A 312 13.98 10.79 -1.66
CA LEU A 312 14.25 11.04 -3.07
C LEU A 312 13.67 12.38 -3.51
N TRP A 313 14.47 13.18 -4.21
CA TRP A 313 13.95 14.40 -4.83
C TRP A 313 13.07 14.07 -6.04
N GLU A 314 12.20 15.01 -6.42
CA GLU A 314 11.30 14.88 -7.58
C GLU A 314 12.03 14.44 -8.86
N HIS A 315 13.19 15.03 -9.13
CA HIS A 315 13.96 14.72 -10.34
C HIS A 315 14.53 13.29 -10.33
N GLU A 316 14.86 12.74 -9.16
CA GLU A 316 15.32 11.34 -9.03
C GLU A 316 14.17 10.36 -9.22
N ILE A 317 12.97 10.68 -8.72
CA ILE A 317 11.77 9.88 -8.95
C ILE A 317 11.47 9.81 -10.46
N VAL A 318 11.50 10.96 -11.13
CA VAL A 318 11.25 11.07 -12.58
C VAL A 318 12.26 10.25 -13.38
N ASP A 319 13.56 10.42 -13.09
CA ASP A 319 14.65 9.70 -13.75
C ASP A 319 14.57 8.18 -13.51
N SER A 320 14.26 7.75 -12.28
CA SER A 320 14.09 6.33 -11.93
C SER A 320 12.96 5.68 -12.75
N ILE A 321 11.80 6.35 -12.87
CA ILE A 321 10.66 5.80 -13.61
C ILE A 321 10.95 5.72 -15.12
N GLN A 322 11.59 6.76 -15.68
CA GLN A 322 11.98 6.76 -17.10
C GLN A 322 12.93 5.61 -17.42
N LYS A 323 14.03 5.50 -16.66
CA LYS A 323 15.01 4.42 -16.82
C LYS A 323 14.39 3.04 -16.65
N SER A 324 13.47 2.89 -15.69
CA SER A 324 12.75 1.64 -15.48
C SER A 324 11.91 1.25 -16.71
N ILE A 325 11.19 2.21 -17.29
CA ILE A 325 10.37 1.99 -18.49
C ILE A 325 11.24 1.65 -19.70
N GLU A 326 12.32 2.40 -19.93
CA GLU A 326 13.26 2.15 -21.04
C GLU A 326 13.90 0.76 -20.94
N ARG A 327 14.39 0.38 -19.75
CA ARG A 327 14.99 -0.94 -19.53
C ARG A 327 13.98 -2.08 -19.71
N TRP A 328 12.72 -1.83 -19.34
CA TRP A 328 11.63 -2.78 -19.56
C TRP A 328 11.34 -2.95 -21.06
N GLU A 329 11.24 -1.85 -21.80
CA GLU A 329 11.03 -1.84 -23.26
C GLU A 329 12.17 -2.56 -23.99
N ASN A 330 13.42 -2.32 -23.57
CA ASN A 330 14.61 -2.98 -24.10
C ASN A 330 14.70 -4.48 -23.73
N GLY A 331 13.85 -4.96 -22.82
CA GLY A 331 13.84 -6.36 -22.37
C GLY A 331 15.03 -6.74 -21.49
N GLU A 332 15.67 -5.76 -20.85
CA GLU A 332 16.80 -5.96 -19.95
C GLU A 332 16.36 -6.53 -18.59
N CYS A 333 15.06 -6.47 -18.29
CA CYS A 333 14.47 -6.83 -17.01
C CYS A 333 13.22 -7.70 -17.19
N GLY A 334 12.99 -8.65 -16.27
CA GLY A 334 11.85 -9.57 -16.28
C GLY A 334 12.27 -11.04 -16.25
N GLY A 335 11.94 -11.75 -15.17
CA GLY A 335 12.07 -13.21 -15.11
C GLY A 335 11.01 -13.87 -15.98
N ASP A 336 11.46 -14.70 -16.93
CA ASP A 336 10.71 -15.30 -18.03
C ASP A 336 10.19 -14.31 -19.09
N ARG A 337 10.18 -14.76 -20.35
CA ARG A 337 9.74 -13.98 -21.51
C ARG A 337 8.26 -13.62 -21.36
N VAL A 338 7.96 -12.49 -20.75
CA VAL A 338 6.62 -11.91 -20.82
C VAL A 338 6.37 -11.58 -22.28
N GLU A 339 5.56 -12.40 -22.94
CA GLU A 339 5.05 -12.16 -24.29
C GLU A 339 3.98 -11.06 -24.21
N GLY A 340 4.18 -9.95 -24.94
CA GLY A 340 3.23 -8.84 -24.95
C GLY A 340 3.85 -7.49 -25.33
N ASP A 341 2.98 -6.49 -25.50
CA ASP A 341 3.35 -5.08 -25.70
C ASP A 341 4.08 -4.52 -24.48
N ARG A 342 5.35 -4.14 -24.60
CA ARG A 342 6.11 -3.51 -23.51
C ARG A 342 6.10 -1.98 -23.56
N THR A 343 5.49 -1.41 -24.60
CA THR A 343 5.52 0.03 -24.86
C THR A 343 4.90 0.80 -23.71
N GLY A 344 5.62 1.83 -23.24
CA GLY A 344 5.27 2.67 -22.11
C GLY A 344 5.30 1.97 -20.76
N GLY A 345 5.96 0.82 -20.64
CA GLY A 345 5.99 0.04 -19.39
C GLY A 345 4.81 -0.92 -19.20
N ALA A 346 4.10 -1.23 -20.28
CA ALA A 346 2.98 -2.19 -20.28
C ALA A 346 3.45 -3.64 -20.06
N ASN A 347 2.52 -4.50 -19.67
CA ASN A 347 2.73 -5.90 -19.30
C ASN A 347 3.72 -6.13 -18.14
N GLY A 348 3.70 -5.26 -17.13
CA GLY A 348 4.48 -5.45 -15.89
C GLY A 348 5.66 -4.49 -15.70
N GLY A 349 5.91 -3.58 -16.63
CA GLY A 349 6.92 -2.53 -16.47
C GLY A 349 6.64 -1.62 -15.26
N MET A 350 5.36 -1.39 -14.92
CA MET A 350 5.00 -0.64 -13.69
C MET A 350 5.43 -1.35 -12.41
N LYS A 351 5.49 -2.69 -12.40
CA LYS A 351 5.99 -3.44 -11.25
C LYS A 351 7.50 -3.23 -11.09
N LEU A 352 8.25 -3.32 -12.20
CA LEU A 352 9.67 -3.01 -12.19
C LEU A 352 9.93 -1.57 -11.73
N ALA A 353 9.18 -0.60 -12.27
CA ALA A 353 9.32 0.80 -11.90
C ALA A 353 9.07 1.04 -10.40
N ALA A 354 8.05 0.40 -9.82
CA ALA A 354 7.82 0.45 -8.37
C ALA A 354 8.96 -0.23 -7.58
N GLU A 355 9.47 -1.38 -8.05
CA GLU A 355 10.58 -2.09 -7.40
C GLU A 355 11.87 -1.27 -7.38
N GLU A 356 12.22 -0.65 -8.51
CA GLU A 356 13.42 0.20 -8.62
C GLU A 356 13.29 1.48 -7.79
N LEU A 357 12.10 2.10 -7.77
CA LEU A 357 11.87 3.29 -6.95
C LEU A 357 11.98 3.00 -5.45
N VAL A 358 11.38 1.89 -4.97
CA VAL A 358 11.53 1.45 -3.57
C VAL A 358 12.98 1.11 -3.25
N ALA A 359 13.71 0.48 -4.18
CA ALA A 359 15.12 0.16 -3.98
C ALA A 359 15.99 1.42 -3.87
N ALA A 360 15.72 2.44 -4.69
CA ALA A 360 16.40 3.74 -4.63
C ALA A 360 16.12 4.46 -3.31
N ALA A 361 14.85 4.60 -2.93
CA ALA A 361 14.45 5.25 -1.68
C ALA A 361 15.04 4.53 -0.46
N LYS A 362 14.97 3.19 -0.43
CA LYS A 362 15.55 2.38 0.65
C LYS A 362 17.06 2.56 0.79
N LYS A 363 17.77 2.70 -0.33
CA LYS A 363 19.22 2.90 -0.31
C LYS A 363 19.55 4.20 0.44
N ILE A 364 18.84 5.29 0.16
CA ILE A 364 19.01 6.57 0.86
C ILE A 364 18.52 6.48 2.31
N ALA A 365 17.34 5.91 2.54
CA ALA A 365 16.73 5.74 3.85
C ALA A 365 17.60 4.98 4.88
N THR A 366 18.49 4.10 4.40
CA THR A 366 19.39 3.30 5.25
C THR A 366 20.79 3.88 5.38
N ASP A 367 21.11 4.95 4.66
CA ASP A 367 22.42 5.60 4.69
C ASP A 367 22.39 6.80 5.67
N PRO A 368 23.09 6.71 6.81
CA PRO A 368 23.14 7.78 7.81
C PRO A 368 23.94 9.01 7.34
N PHE A 369 24.64 8.93 6.21
CA PHE A 369 25.43 10.03 5.63
C PHE A 369 24.86 10.55 4.30
N ALA A 370 23.74 9.98 3.83
CA ALA A 370 23.12 10.47 2.61
C ALA A 370 22.53 11.86 2.79
N GLU A 371 22.50 12.60 1.69
CA GLU A 371 21.67 13.80 1.59
C GLU A 371 20.26 13.36 1.20
N SER A 372 19.25 13.94 1.84
CA SER A 372 17.85 13.60 1.61
C SER A 372 16.97 14.85 1.69
N PRO A 373 15.82 14.88 0.97
CA PRO A 373 14.83 15.93 1.12
C PRO A 373 14.42 16.16 2.57
N PHE A 374 14.21 15.10 3.36
CA PHE A 374 13.84 15.22 4.77
C PHE A 374 14.91 15.95 5.59
N MET A 375 16.17 15.60 5.40
CA MET A 375 17.29 16.26 6.08
C MET A 375 17.33 17.76 5.73
N GLU A 376 17.16 18.12 4.45
CA GLU A 376 17.14 19.51 3.99
C GLU A 376 16.02 20.30 4.71
N HIS A 377 14.79 19.79 4.69
CA HIS A 377 13.64 20.45 5.33
C HIS A 377 13.79 20.52 6.86
N ALA A 378 14.32 19.47 7.51
CA ALA A 378 14.57 19.48 8.93
C ALA A 378 15.57 20.59 9.32
N ILE A 379 16.61 20.81 8.51
CA ILE A 379 17.59 21.88 8.73
C ILE A 379 16.95 23.25 8.53
N GLU A 380 16.10 23.43 7.52
CA GLU A 380 15.35 24.68 7.28
C GLU A 380 14.44 25.04 8.45
N GLU A 381 13.83 24.04 9.10
CA GLU A 381 13.03 24.17 10.32
C GLU A 381 13.89 24.34 11.60
N GLY A 382 15.22 24.34 11.47
CA GLY A 382 16.15 24.55 12.58
C GLY A 382 16.41 23.31 13.43
N LEU A 383 16.07 22.12 12.93
CA LEU A 383 16.31 20.84 13.59
C LEU A 383 17.63 20.21 13.09
N PRO A 384 18.49 19.70 13.99
CA PRO A 384 19.69 18.99 13.57
C PRO A 384 19.32 17.60 13.04
N SER A 385 19.44 17.39 11.73
CA SER A 385 19.21 16.10 11.06
C SER A 385 20.33 15.81 10.06
N VAL A 386 20.65 14.53 9.85
CA VAL A 386 21.62 14.03 8.85
C VAL A 386 21.16 12.67 8.33
N GLY A 387 21.48 12.34 7.09
CA GLY A 387 21.15 11.03 6.51
C GLY A 387 19.75 10.95 5.90
N GLY A 388 19.39 9.75 5.44
CA GLY A 388 18.01 9.43 5.06
C GLY A 388 17.09 9.17 6.26
N LYS A 389 15.78 9.22 6.02
CA LYS A 389 14.74 8.88 7.01
C LYS A 389 14.31 7.42 6.81
N LEU A 390 14.62 6.55 7.78
CA LEU A 390 14.19 5.15 7.72
C LEU A 390 12.68 5.02 8.04
N ASP A 391 11.87 4.92 6.99
CA ASP A 391 10.42 4.69 7.08
C ASP A 391 9.94 3.41 6.37
N ASP A 392 8.65 3.09 6.52
CA ASP A 392 7.92 2.21 5.62
C ASP A 392 7.82 2.91 4.24
N ILE A 393 8.23 2.20 3.19
CA ILE A 393 8.32 2.73 1.82
C ILE A 393 7.33 1.98 0.95
N SER A 394 6.33 2.70 0.47
CA SER A 394 5.23 2.15 -0.29
C SER A 394 5.07 2.88 -1.62
N VAL A 395 5.06 2.13 -2.73
CA VAL A 395 4.86 2.67 -4.08
C VAL A 395 3.79 1.87 -4.81
N VAL A 396 2.79 2.59 -5.33
CA VAL A 396 1.86 2.08 -6.35
C VAL A 396 2.07 2.90 -7.62
N ALA A 397 2.53 2.25 -8.68
CA ALA A 397 2.69 2.85 -10.01
C ALA A 397 1.56 2.36 -10.93
N ALA A 398 0.95 3.26 -11.69
CA ALA A 398 -0.17 2.95 -12.56
C ALA A 398 -0.02 3.60 -13.94
N LEU A 399 0.07 2.77 -14.97
CA LEU A 399 0.08 3.22 -16.37
C LEU A 399 -1.36 3.41 -16.86
N VAL A 400 -1.66 4.58 -17.43
CA VAL A 400 -2.97 4.87 -18.01
C VAL A 400 -3.09 4.19 -19.37
N ARG A 401 -4.03 3.26 -19.51
CA ARG A 401 -4.32 2.54 -20.76
C ARG A 401 -5.74 2.80 -21.22
N LYS A 402 -5.94 2.73 -22.53
CA LYS A 402 -7.28 2.59 -23.10
C LYS A 402 -7.74 1.15 -22.87
N GLN A 403 -9.01 0.98 -22.50
CA GLN A 403 -9.62 -0.34 -22.41
C GLN A 403 -10.12 -0.73 -23.80
N ASP A 404 -9.60 -1.82 -24.33
CA ASP A 404 -10.11 -2.41 -25.57
C ASP A 404 -11.53 -2.94 -25.31
N ALA A 405 -12.46 -2.62 -26.23
CA ALA A 405 -13.90 -2.87 -26.11
C ALA A 405 -14.30 -4.32 -26.32
#